data_AF-A0A2K3MPM0-F1
#
_entry.id   AF-A0A2K3MPM0-F1
#
_cell.length_a   1.000
_cell.length_b   1.000
_cell.length_c   1.000
_cell.angle_alpha   90.00
_cell.angle_beta   90.00
_cell.angle_gamma   90.00
#
_symmetry.space_group_name_H-M   'P 1'
#
loop_
_entity.id
_entity.type
_entity.pdbx_description
1 polymer ?
#
loop_
_entity_poly.entity_id
_entity_poly.type
_entity_poly.pdbx_seq_one_letter_code
_entity_poly.pdbx_strand_id
1 'polypeptide(L)'
;MMSSLNETTEVNEEREEERGESSTSGFKNFLWHGGSVYDAWFSCASNQVAQVLLTLPYSFSQLGMISGIVFQIFYGLLGSWTAYLISILYVEYRSRKEKENVSFKNHVIQWFEVLEGLLGPYWKAIGLAFNCTFLLFGSVIQLIACASNIYYINDHLDKRTWTYIFGACCATTVFIPSFHNYRIWSFLGLGMTTYTAWYMTIAALVHGQVENVVHSGPKKMVWYFTGATNILYTFGGHAVTV
;
A
#
# COMPACT_ATOMS: atom_id res chain seq x y z
N MET A 1 49.13 3.68 25.28
CA MET A 1 49.00 5.14 25.02
C MET A 1 47.92 5.50 23.98
N MET A 2 47.16 4.54 23.44
CA MET A 2 46.08 4.80 22.45
C MET A 2 44.67 4.93 23.06
N SER A 3 44.47 4.63 24.35
CA SER A 3 43.14 4.64 24.96
C SER A 3 42.61 6.05 25.25
N SER A 4 43.48 7.00 25.61
CA SER A 4 43.05 8.33 26.05
C SER A 4 42.70 9.26 24.90
N LEU A 5 43.14 8.98 23.66
CA LEU A 5 42.76 9.77 22.49
C LEU A 5 41.34 9.45 22.02
N ASN A 6 40.91 8.19 22.14
CA ASN A 6 39.58 7.75 21.70
C ASN A 6 38.48 8.35 22.58
N GLU A 7 38.67 8.35 23.91
CA GLU A 7 37.71 8.94 24.86
C GLU A 7 37.55 10.45 24.66
N THR A 8 38.63 11.21 24.40
CA THR A 8 38.52 12.66 24.13
C THR A 8 37.87 13.01 22.81
N THR A 9 37.83 12.07 21.85
CA THR A 9 37.22 12.30 20.53
C THR A 9 35.71 12.01 20.61
N GLU A 10 35.32 10.91 21.25
CA GLU A 10 33.92 10.54 21.49
C GLU A 10 33.20 11.59 22.36
N VAL A 11 33.83 12.09 23.42
CA VAL A 11 33.23 13.10 24.31
C VAL A 11 33.10 14.48 23.64
N ASN A 12 33.92 14.79 22.62
CA ASN A 12 33.77 16.05 21.87
C ASN A 12 32.73 15.94 20.75
N GLU A 13 32.59 14.78 20.11
CA GLU A 13 31.53 14.53 19.11
C GLU A 13 30.14 14.52 19.76
N GLU A 14 29.96 13.88 20.92
CA GLU A 14 28.70 13.90 21.67
C GLU A 14 28.29 15.32 22.11
N ARG A 15 29.28 16.17 22.44
CA ARG A 15 29.04 17.53 22.92
C ARG A 15 28.76 18.55 21.82
N GLU A 16 29.15 18.24 20.58
CA GLU A 16 28.81 19.04 19.39
C GLU A 16 27.42 18.66 18.84
N GLU A 17 26.98 17.40 18.95
CA GLU A 17 25.63 16.97 18.56
C GLU A 17 24.52 17.55 19.47
N GLU A 18 24.76 17.67 20.78
CA GLU A 18 23.76 18.21 21.72
C GLU A 18 23.45 19.70 21.50
N ARG A 19 24.34 20.47 20.86
CA ARG A 19 24.23 21.94 20.82
C ARG A 19 23.52 22.50 19.58
N GLY A 20 23.23 21.66 18.57
CA GLY A 20 22.68 22.09 17.27
C GLY A 20 21.25 21.64 16.94
N GLU A 21 20.63 20.76 17.74
CA GLU A 21 19.48 19.97 17.28
C GLU A 21 18.11 20.30 17.90
N SER A 22 17.95 21.30 18.77
CA SER A 22 16.73 21.33 19.60
C SER A 22 15.40 21.70 18.91
N SER A 23 15.39 22.21 17.68
CA SER A 23 14.15 22.62 16.97
C SER A 23 13.95 21.96 15.60
N THR A 24 15.01 21.78 14.82
CA THR A 24 15.00 21.05 13.54
C THR A 24 14.94 19.53 13.72
N SER A 25 15.50 18.99 14.81
CA SER A 25 15.43 17.55 15.12
C SER A 25 14.00 17.14 15.46
N GLY A 26 13.22 17.98 16.16
CA GLY A 26 11.81 17.71 16.46
C GLY A 26 10.91 17.59 15.23
N PHE A 27 11.08 18.47 14.23
CA PHE A 27 10.31 18.42 12.98
C PHE A 27 10.79 17.30 12.05
N LYS A 28 12.11 17.04 12.00
CA LYS A 28 12.65 15.88 11.28
C LYS A 28 12.23 14.57 11.91
N ASN A 29 12.20 14.46 13.24
CA ASN A 29 11.74 13.28 13.96
C ASN A 29 10.22 13.13 13.83
N PHE A 30 9.45 14.20 13.80
CA PHE A 30 8.01 14.11 13.54
C PHE A 30 7.69 13.67 12.10
N LEU A 31 8.42 14.15 11.11
CA LEU A 31 8.18 13.79 9.70
C LEU A 31 8.78 12.45 9.29
N TRP A 32 9.95 12.12 9.84
CA TRP A 32 10.80 11.01 9.40
C TRP A 32 11.03 9.94 10.47
N HIS A 33 10.56 10.08 11.71
CA HIS A 33 10.45 8.97 12.67
C HIS A 33 8.96 8.64 12.88
N GLY A 34 8.61 7.42 12.53
CA GLY A 34 7.27 6.83 12.61
C GLY A 34 7.31 5.54 13.42
N GLY A 35 6.15 5.18 13.94
CA GLY A 35 5.99 4.05 14.87
C GLY A 35 4.76 4.16 15.75
N SER A 36 3.95 5.21 15.57
CA SER A 36 2.66 5.33 16.22
C SER A 36 1.63 4.39 15.58
N VAL A 37 0.61 4.01 16.35
CA VAL A 37 -0.58 3.32 15.85
C VAL A 37 -1.24 4.10 14.71
N TYR A 38 -1.18 5.43 14.75
CA TYR A 38 -1.69 6.29 13.68
C TYR A 38 -0.86 6.18 12.39
N ASP A 39 0.45 6.02 12.48
CA ASP A 39 1.30 5.86 11.29
C ASP A 39 1.00 4.53 10.59
N ALA A 40 0.80 3.46 11.37
CA ALA A 40 0.39 2.15 10.86
C ALA A 40 -1.01 2.21 10.21
N TRP A 41 -1.95 2.87 10.88
CA TRP A 41 -3.31 3.08 10.33
C TRP A 41 -3.28 3.88 9.03
N PHE A 42 -2.59 5.02 9.02
CA PHE A 42 -2.51 5.89 7.84
C PHE A 42 -1.79 5.21 6.67
N SER A 43 -0.75 4.43 6.94
CA SER A 43 -0.07 3.65 5.90
C SER A 43 -0.98 2.57 5.31
N CYS A 44 -1.71 1.83 6.15
CA CYS A 44 -2.68 0.84 5.68
C CYS A 44 -3.81 1.50 4.88
N ALA A 45 -4.37 2.61 5.39
CA ALA A 45 -5.43 3.35 4.73
C ALA A 45 -4.98 3.95 3.39
N SER A 46 -3.78 4.54 3.30
CA SER A 46 -3.27 5.12 2.05
C SER A 46 -3.09 4.06 0.96
N ASN A 47 -2.56 2.90 1.33
CA ASN A 47 -2.30 1.80 0.40
C ASN A 47 -3.61 1.22 -0.15
N GLN A 48 -4.62 1.08 0.69
CA GLN A 48 -5.91 0.52 0.27
C GLN A 48 -6.77 1.53 -0.50
N VAL A 49 -6.89 2.78 -0.03
CA VAL A 49 -7.85 3.75 -0.60
C VAL A 49 -7.43 4.22 -2.00
N ALA A 50 -6.14 4.38 -2.26
CA ALA A 50 -5.64 4.95 -3.51
C ALA A 50 -6.03 4.12 -4.74
N GLN A 51 -5.86 2.79 -4.67
CA GLN A 51 -6.21 1.88 -5.76
C GLN A 51 -7.73 1.82 -6.02
N VAL A 52 -8.49 1.87 -4.95
CA VAL A 52 -9.94 1.66 -4.94
C VAL A 52 -10.67 2.83 -5.59
N LEU A 53 -10.24 4.06 -5.29
CA LEU A 53 -10.85 5.28 -5.80
C LEU A 53 -10.92 5.33 -7.34
N LEU A 54 -9.90 4.80 -8.02
CA LEU A 54 -9.77 4.86 -9.48
C LEU A 54 -10.53 3.73 -10.18
N THR A 55 -10.87 2.66 -9.48
CA THR A 55 -11.38 1.42 -10.09
C THR A 55 -12.85 1.17 -9.79
N LEU A 56 -13.36 1.67 -8.67
CA LEU A 56 -14.76 1.45 -8.27
C LEU A 56 -15.78 2.08 -9.22
N PRO A 57 -15.67 3.36 -9.66
CA PRO A 57 -16.70 3.95 -10.53
C PRO A 57 -16.89 3.16 -11.82
N TYR A 58 -15.78 2.73 -12.43
CA TYR A 58 -15.80 1.89 -13.62
C TYR A 58 -16.40 0.50 -13.33
N SER A 59 -16.03 -0.14 -12.23
CA SER A 59 -16.55 -1.46 -11.85
C SER A 59 -18.06 -1.44 -11.59
N PHE A 60 -18.57 -0.39 -10.93
CA PHE A 60 -20.00 -0.18 -10.73
C PHE A 60 -20.75 0.07 -12.05
N SER A 61 -20.12 0.76 -13.00
CA SER A 61 -20.70 0.95 -14.34
C SER A 61 -20.81 -0.36 -15.14
N GLN A 62 -19.88 -1.30 -14.95
CA GLN A 62 -19.89 -2.59 -15.62
C GLN A 62 -20.86 -3.58 -14.98
N LEU A 63 -20.93 -3.57 -13.65
CA LEU A 63 -21.62 -4.58 -12.85
C LEU A 63 -23.06 -4.16 -12.50
N GLY A 64 -23.37 -2.87 -12.56
CA GLY A 64 -24.63 -2.29 -12.10
C GLY A 64 -24.57 -1.85 -10.64
N MET A 65 -25.33 -0.81 -10.28
CA MET A 65 -25.25 -0.21 -8.94
C MET A 65 -25.64 -1.17 -7.82
N ILE A 66 -26.75 -1.90 -7.97
CA ILE A 66 -27.28 -2.79 -6.91
C ILE A 66 -26.26 -3.90 -6.62
N SER A 67 -25.90 -4.64 -7.65
CA SER A 67 -24.95 -5.74 -7.58
C SER A 67 -23.55 -5.24 -7.17
N GLY A 68 -23.17 -4.01 -7.55
CA GLY A 68 -21.94 -3.35 -7.12
C GLY A 68 -21.91 -3.15 -5.61
N ILE A 69 -22.98 -2.59 -5.03
CA ILE A 69 -23.13 -2.43 -3.58
C ILE A 69 -23.09 -3.79 -2.87
N VAL A 70 -23.82 -4.78 -3.39
CA VAL A 70 -23.87 -6.13 -2.79
C VAL A 70 -22.48 -6.77 -2.75
N PHE A 71 -21.74 -6.77 -3.88
CA PHE A 71 -20.40 -7.34 -3.91
C PHE A 71 -19.39 -6.52 -3.09
N GLN A 72 -19.53 -5.19 -3.03
CA GLN A 72 -18.68 -4.35 -2.20
C GLN A 72 -18.81 -4.74 -0.71
N ILE A 73 -20.03 -4.89 -0.21
CA ILE A 73 -20.29 -5.31 1.17
C ILE A 73 -19.82 -6.75 1.39
N PHE A 74 -20.19 -7.66 0.49
CA PHE A 74 -19.87 -9.08 0.61
C PHE A 74 -18.36 -9.34 0.60
N TYR A 75 -17.62 -8.80 -0.37
CA TYR A 75 -16.17 -8.96 -0.44
C TYR A 75 -15.46 -8.16 0.65
N GLY A 76 -16.01 -7.03 1.12
CA GLY A 76 -15.49 -6.33 2.28
C GLY A 76 -15.57 -7.15 3.57
N LEU A 77 -16.69 -7.86 3.79
CA LEU A 77 -16.85 -8.77 4.92
C LEU A 77 -15.92 -9.98 4.81
N LEU A 78 -15.84 -10.62 3.64
CA LEU A 78 -14.93 -11.75 3.42
C LEU A 78 -13.46 -11.34 3.58
N GLY A 79 -13.06 -10.19 3.03
CA GLY A 79 -11.70 -9.66 3.18
C GLY A 79 -11.37 -9.37 4.65
N SER A 80 -12.29 -8.72 5.37
CA SER A 80 -12.12 -8.48 6.82
C SER A 80 -11.98 -9.78 7.61
N TRP A 81 -12.78 -10.80 7.27
CA TRP A 81 -12.67 -12.13 7.86
C TRP A 81 -11.33 -12.82 7.55
N THR A 82 -10.86 -12.75 6.30
CA THR A 82 -9.56 -13.30 5.91
C THR A 82 -8.40 -12.59 6.61
N ALA A 83 -8.44 -11.26 6.72
CA ALA A 83 -7.45 -10.49 7.45
C ALA A 83 -7.39 -10.87 8.94
N TYR A 84 -8.55 -11.11 9.56
CA TYR A 84 -8.64 -11.62 10.93
C TYR A 84 -7.98 -13.00 11.08
N LEU A 85 -8.28 -13.94 10.19
CA LEU A 85 -7.67 -15.28 10.21
C LEU A 85 -6.14 -15.23 10.05
N ILE A 86 -5.65 -14.44 9.09
CA ILE A 86 -4.21 -14.26 8.87
C ILE A 86 -3.54 -13.67 10.12
N SER A 87 -4.17 -12.69 10.77
CA SER A 87 -3.65 -12.08 11.99
C SER A 87 -3.53 -13.08 13.14
N ILE A 88 -4.52 -13.96 13.32
CA ILE A 88 -4.44 -15.04 14.31
C ILE A 88 -3.29 -15.99 14.00
N LEU A 89 -3.16 -16.44 12.76
CA LEU A 89 -2.09 -17.35 12.35
C LEU A 89 -0.70 -16.73 12.56
N TYR A 90 -0.57 -15.43 12.27
CA TYR A 90 0.65 -14.67 12.53
C TYR A 90 1.01 -14.66 14.03
N VAL A 91 0.05 -14.31 14.90
CA VAL A 91 0.28 -14.23 16.35
C VAL A 91 0.62 -15.61 16.91
N GLU A 92 -0.05 -16.67 16.44
CA GLU A 92 0.24 -18.04 16.83
C GLU A 92 1.66 -18.47 16.41
N TYR A 93 2.04 -18.20 15.16
CA TYR A 93 3.40 -18.48 14.67
C TYR A 93 4.46 -17.76 15.49
N ARG A 94 4.26 -16.46 15.74
CA ARG A 94 5.16 -15.63 16.55
C ARG A 94 5.29 -16.18 17.96
N SER A 95 4.17 -16.53 18.61
CA SER A 95 4.15 -17.10 19.95
C SER A 95 4.90 -18.43 20.05
N ARG A 96 4.85 -19.27 19.01
CA ARG A 96 5.63 -20.51 18.93
C ARG A 96 7.13 -20.24 18.82
N LYS A 97 7.52 -19.29 17.98
CA LYS A 97 8.93 -18.92 17.78
C LYS A 97 9.55 -18.21 18.97
N GLU A 98 8.78 -17.40 19.69
CA GLU A 98 9.21 -16.79 20.95
C GLU A 98 9.45 -17.86 22.04
N LYS A 99 8.64 -18.94 22.08
CA LYS A 99 8.90 -20.11 22.96
C LYS A 99 10.18 -20.87 22.58
N GLU A 100 10.59 -20.82 21.32
CA GLU A 100 11.87 -21.36 20.82
C GLU A 100 13.05 -20.39 21.05
N ASN A 101 12.85 -19.28 21.77
CA ASN A 101 13.83 -18.20 22.01
C ASN A 101 14.32 -17.48 20.73
N VAL A 102 13.50 -17.42 19.68
CA VAL A 102 13.81 -16.64 18.47
C VAL A 102 13.37 -15.18 18.68
N SER A 103 14.27 -14.23 18.41
CA SER A 103 14.01 -12.78 18.48
C SER A 103 13.80 -12.17 17.10
N PHE A 104 12.76 -11.33 16.96
CA PHE A 104 12.37 -10.67 15.71
C PHE A 104 12.72 -9.17 15.65
N LYS A 105 13.64 -8.67 16.49
CA LYS A 105 13.92 -7.22 16.58
C LYS A 105 14.37 -6.56 15.27
N ASN A 106 15.02 -7.31 14.38
CA ASN A 106 15.52 -6.82 13.09
C ASN A 106 14.89 -7.56 11.88
N HIS A 107 13.79 -8.28 12.10
CA HIS A 107 13.18 -9.13 11.09
C HIS A 107 11.67 -8.91 11.03
N VAL A 108 11.18 -8.47 9.88
CA VAL A 108 9.74 -8.40 9.62
C VAL A 108 9.27 -9.78 9.20
N ILE A 109 8.48 -10.43 10.05
CA ILE A 109 7.92 -11.76 9.79
C ILE A 109 7.04 -11.67 8.55
N GLN A 110 7.43 -12.37 7.48
CA GLN A 110 6.68 -12.39 6.24
C GLN A 110 5.66 -13.53 6.24
N TRP A 111 4.56 -13.37 5.48
CA TRP A 111 3.47 -14.34 5.47
C TRP A 111 3.89 -15.77 5.05
N PHE A 112 4.87 -15.92 4.16
CA PHE A 112 5.35 -17.25 3.77
C PHE A 112 6.11 -17.97 4.90
N GLU A 113 6.67 -17.25 5.88
CA GLU A 113 7.33 -17.83 7.05
C GLU A 113 6.30 -18.36 8.04
N VAL A 114 5.16 -17.65 8.15
CA VAL A 114 3.98 -18.13 8.87
C VAL A 114 3.49 -19.43 8.25
N LEU A 115 3.38 -19.49 6.91
CA LEU A 115 3.03 -20.73 6.21
C LEU A 115 4.01 -21.87 6.48
N GLU A 116 5.32 -21.57 6.45
CA GLU A 116 6.36 -22.56 6.73
C GLU A 116 6.21 -23.15 8.13
N GLY A 117 6.03 -22.30 9.14
CA GLY A 117 5.96 -22.76 10.53
C GLY A 117 4.71 -23.54 10.89
N LEU A 118 3.62 -23.37 10.13
CA LEU A 118 2.33 -24.02 10.40
C LEU A 118 2.09 -25.24 9.48
N LEU A 119 2.43 -25.15 8.19
CA LEU A 119 2.11 -26.17 7.19
C LEU A 119 3.36 -26.87 6.60
N GLY A 120 4.56 -26.35 6.82
CA GLY A 120 5.82 -26.95 6.37
C GLY A 120 6.43 -26.33 5.10
N PRO A 121 7.60 -26.82 4.66
CA PRO A 121 8.46 -26.15 3.68
C PRO A 121 7.89 -26.11 2.26
N TYR A 122 7.07 -27.08 1.85
CA TYR A 122 6.41 -27.04 0.54
C TYR A 122 5.44 -25.85 0.41
N TRP A 123 4.74 -25.52 1.49
CA TRP A 123 3.80 -24.40 1.52
C TRP A 123 4.50 -23.05 1.52
N LYS A 124 5.69 -22.96 2.12
CA LYS A 124 6.58 -21.79 1.97
C LYS A 124 6.88 -21.51 0.51
N ALA A 125 7.34 -22.52 -0.23
CA ALA A 125 7.75 -22.37 -1.62
C ALA A 125 6.56 -21.96 -2.51
N ILE A 126 5.41 -22.59 -2.32
CA ILE A 126 4.17 -22.25 -3.04
C ILE A 126 3.74 -20.82 -2.70
N GLY A 127 3.69 -20.47 -1.41
CA GLY A 127 3.31 -19.14 -0.96
C GLY A 127 4.23 -18.04 -1.49
N LEU A 128 5.55 -18.28 -1.49
CA LEU A 128 6.54 -17.36 -2.04
C LEU A 128 6.37 -17.17 -3.55
N ALA A 129 6.14 -18.26 -4.30
CA ALA A 129 5.91 -18.19 -5.75
C ALA A 129 4.65 -17.38 -6.08
N PHE A 130 3.54 -17.61 -5.36
CA PHE A 130 2.31 -16.84 -5.52
C PHE A 130 2.50 -15.37 -5.16
N ASN A 131 3.13 -15.08 -4.03
CA ASN A 131 3.35 -13.70 -3.56
C ASN A 131 4.24 -12.91 -4.53
N CYS A 132 5.36 -13.50 -4.98
CA CYS A 132 6.25 -12.89 -5.97
C CYS A 132 5.52 -12.60 -7.29
N THR A 133 4.74 -13.56 -7.78
CA THR A 133 3.93 -13.39 -8.99
C THR A 133 2.92 -12.26 -8.84
N PHE A 134 2.20 -12.22 -7.71
CA PHE A 134 1.22 -11.19 -7.41
C PHE A 134 1.85 -9.79 -7.33
N LEU A 135 2.99 -9.65 -6.64
CA LEU A 135 3.71 -8.38 -6.54
C LEU A 135 4.26 -7.92 -7.89
N LEU A 136 4.78 -8.84 -8.71
CA LEU A 136 5.26 -8.53 -10.06
C LEU A 136 4.13 -7.93 -10.91
N PHE A 137 2.99 -8.62 -11.02
CA PHE A 137 1.86 -8.12 -11.81
C PHE A 137 1.25 -6.84 -11.22
N GLY A 138 1.18 -6.73 -9.88
CA GLY A 138 0.75 -5.51 -9.21
C GLY A 138 1.60 -4.30 -9.57
N SER A 139 2.93 -4.45 -9.55
CA SER A 139 3.87 -3.39 -9.94
C SER A 139 3.68 -2.95 -11.39
N VAL A 140 3.46 -3.90 -12.32
CA VAL A 140 3.23 -3.61 -13.73
C VAL A 140 1.93 -2.82 -13.93
N ILE A 141 0.85 -3.20 -13.25
CA ILE A 141 -0.45 -2.50 -13.35
C ILE A 141 -0.31 -1.05 -12.85
N GLN A 142 0.34 -0.86 -11.69
CA GLN A 142 0.55 0.48 -11.12
C GLN A 142 1.39 1.35 -12.07
N LEU A 143 2.46 0.79 -12.63
CA LEU A 143 3.37 1.49 -13.54
C LEU A 143 2.68 1.88 -14.86
N ILE A 144 1.82 1.02 -15.40
CA ILE A 144 0.96 1.35 -16.56
C ILE A 144 -0.05 2.45 -16.21
N ALA A 145 -0.65 2.41 -15.02
CA ALA A 145 -1.60 3.42 -14.57
C ALA A 145 -0.94 4.81 -14.48
N CYS A 146 0.25 4.90 -13.86
CA CYS A 146 1.01 6.14 -13.80
C CYS A 146 1.38 6.68 -15.19
N ALA A 147 1.87 5.81 -16.07
CA ALA A 147 2.19 6.19 -17.45
C ALA A 147 0.97 6.68 -18.25
N SER A 148 -0.20 6.08 -18.00
CA SER A 148 -1.46 6.50 -18.62
C SER A 148 -1.81 7.94 -18.24
N ASN A 149 -1.67 8.30 -16.96
CA ASN A 149 -1.97 9.65 -16.48
C ASN A 149 -1.07 10.70 -17.13
N ILE A 150 0.23 10.40 -17.26
CA ILE A 150 1.19 11.32 -17.89
C ILE A 150 0.92 11.44 -19.40
N TYR A 151 0.61 10.34 -20.07
CA TYR A 151 0.26 10.35 -21.49
C TYR A 151 -0.95 11.26 -21.79
N TYR A 152 -1.95 11.29 -20.91
CA TYR A 152 -3.11 12.19 -21.07
C TYR A 152 -2.78 13.67 -20.83
N ILE A 153 -1.67 13.98 -20.14
CA ILE A 153 -1.17 15.35 -19.97
C ILE A 153 -0.27 15.74 -21.15
N ASN A 154 0.52 14.80 -21.66
CA ASN A 154 1.44 15.00 -22.76
C ASN A 154 1.53 13.75 -23.65
N ASP A 155 0.91 13.82 -24.82
CA ASP A 155 0.80 12.74 -25.80
C ASP A 155 1.94 12.69 -26.81
N HIS A 156 2.98 13.53 -26.65
CA HIS A 156 4.12 13.60 -27.57
C HIS A 156 4.94 12.30 -27.64
N LEU A 157 4.89 11.47 -26.60
CA LEU A 157 5.50 10.14 -26.59
C LEU A 157 4.44 9.06 -26.47
N ASP A 158 4.70 7.92 -27.10
CA ASP A 158 3.85 6.74 -26.94
C ASP A 158 3.72 6.35 -25.47
N LYS A 159 2.54 5.88 -25.09
CA LYS A 159 2.23 5.41 -23.73
C LYS A 159 3.27 4.44 -23.18
N ARG A 160 3.79 3.55 -24.04
CA ARG A 160 4.84 2.57 -23.67
C ARG A 160 6.16 3.25 -23.33
N THR A 161 6.55 4.27 -24.08
CA THR A 161 7.76 5.05 -23.81
C THR A 161 7.63 5.80 -22.49
N TRP A 162 6.47 6.39 -22.21
CA TRP A 162 6.17 6.96 -20.89
C TRP A 162 6.25 5.94 -19.76
N THR A 163 5.80 4.71 -20.00
CA THR A 163 5.93 3.59 -19.05
C THR A 163 7.40 3.28 -18.73
N TYR A 164 8.29 3.26 -19.73
CA TYR A 164 9.72 3.04 -19.50
C TYR A 164 10.38 4.20 -18.74
N ILE A 165 10.08 5.44 -19.12
CA ILE A 165 10.63 6.63 -18.46
C ILE A 165 10.20 6.67 -16.99
N PHE A 166 8.90 6.52 -16.74
CA PHE A 166 8.37 6.54 -15.38
C PHE A 166 8.89 5.38 -14.55
N GLY A 167 8.99 4.18 -15.14
CA GLY A 167 9.57 3.02 -14.48
C GLY A 167 11.02 3.20 -14.08
N ALA A 168 11.84 3.80 -14.95
CA ALA A 168 13.22 4.14 -14.62
C ALA A 168 13.29 5.15 -13.46
N CYS A 169 12.42 6.18 -13.47
CA CYS A 169 12.33 7.14 -12.36
C CYS A 169 11.93 6.46 -11.04
N CYS A 170 10.90 5.60 -11.03
CA CYS A 170 10.51 4.86 -9.83
C CYS A 170 11.62 3.91 -9.35
N ALA A 171 12.37 3.27 -10.23
CA ALA A 171 13.48 2.40 -9.83
C ALA A 171 14.57 3.15 -9.05
N THR A 172 14.76 4.45 -9.30
CA THR A 172 15.75 5.25 -8.54
C THR A 172 15.43 5.35 -7.05
N THR A 173 14.17 5.18 -6.64
CA THR A 173 13.80 5.21 -5.23
C THR A 173 14.41 4.05 -4.45
N VAL A 174 14.76 2.93 -5.12
CA VAL A 174 15.40 1.77 -4.49
C VAL A 174 16.77 2.12 -3.89
N PHE A 175 17.45 3.14 -4.41
CA PHE A 175 18.76 3.57 -3.89
C PHE A 175 18.66 4.41 -2.60
N ILE A 176 17.46 4.75 -2.15
CA ILE A 176 17.25 5.52 -0.91
C ILE A 176 17.26 4.51 0.26
N PRO A 177 18.32 4.48 1.11
CA PRO A 177 18.59 3.34 1.99
C PRO A 177 17.62 3.15 3.16
N SER A 178 16.78 4.14 3.46
CA SER A 178 15.92 4.09 4.66
C SER A 178 14.60 4.81 4.42
N PHE A 179 13.65 4.09 3.83
CA PHE A 179 12.22 4.38 3.94
C PHE A 179 11.64 3.75 5.22
N HIS A 180 12.37 3.78 6.33
CA HIS A 180 11.87 3.20 7.58
C HIS A 180 10.58 3.88 8.06
N ASN A 181 10.31 5.10 7.60
CA ASN A 181 9.16 5.88 8.02
C ASN A 181 8.38 6.38 6.80
N TYR A 182 7.49 5.52 6.29
CA TYR A 182 6.49 5.81 5.24
C TYR A 182 5.60 7.04 5.53
N ARG A 183 5.70 7.62 6.72
CA ARG A 183 4.82 8.66 7.27
C ARG A 183 4.50 9.77 6.27
N ILE A 184 5.50 10.44 5.71
CA ILE A 184 5.25 11.56 4.77
C ILE A 184 4.52 11.11 3.50
N TRP A 185 4.85 9.92 2.98
CA TRP A 185 4.21 9.35 1.80
C TRP A 185 2.79 8.88 2.07
N SER A 186 2.53 8.29 3.24
CA SER A 186 1.19 7.94 3.70
C SER A 186 0.31 9.18 3.87
N PHE A 187 0.83 10.27 4.45
CA PHE A 187 0.11 11.54 4.56
C PHE A 187 -0.16 12.17 3.19
N LEU A 188 0.82 12.18 2.28
CA LEU A 188 0.62 12.67 0.91
C LEU A 188 -0.42 11.82 0.16
N GLY A 189 -0.35 10.50 0.28
CA GLY A 189 -1.32 9.57 -0.33
C GLY A 189 -2.74 9.81 0.18
N LEU A 190 -2.91 9.97 1.50
CA LEU A 190 -4.20 10.31 2.10
C LEU A 190 -4.67 11.70 1.68
N GLY A 191 -3.77 12.69 1.59
CA GLY A 191 -4.11 14.02 1.10
C GLY A 191 -4.62 14.01 -0.35
N MET A 192 -3.92 13.31 -1.25
CA MET A 192 -4.32 13.18 -2.67
C MET A 192 -5.66 12.46 -2.85
N THR A 193 -5.87 11.37 -2.12
CA THR A 193 -7.13 10.61 -2.15
C THR A 193 -8.29 11.42 -1.57
N THR A 194 -8.06 12.13 -0.46
CA THR A 194 -9.05 13.03 0.15
C THR A 194 -9.42 14.18 -0.77
N TYR A 195 -8.42 14.83 -1.40
CA TYR A 195 -8.65 15.87 -2.40
C TYR A 195 -9.54 15.36 -3.54
N THR A 196 -9.20 14.19 -4.10
CA THR A 196 -9.95 13.61 -5.22
C THR A 196 -11.37 13.22 -4.79
N ALA A 197 -11.56 12.68 -3.58
CA ALA A 197 -12.87 12.38 -3.04
C ALA A 197 -13.74 13.64 -2.90
N TRP A 198 -13.23 14.70 -2.27
CA TRP A 198 -13.94 15.97 -2.14
C TRP A 198 -14.25 16.62 -3.48
N TYR A 199 -13.29 16.60 -4.41
CA TYR A 199 -13.50 17.08 -5.77
C TYR A 199 -14.67 16.35 -6.43
N MET A 200 -14.70 15.01 -6.38
CA MET A 200 -15.80 14.23 -6.95
C MET A 200 -17.14 14.50 -6.25
N THR A 201 -17.15 14.65 -4.92
CA THR A 201 -18.36 15.00 -4.16
C THR A 201 -18.92 16.36 -4.55
N ILE A 202 -18.07 17.39 -4.61
CA ILE A 202 -18.48 18.74 -5.00
C ILE A 202 -18.95 18.75 -6.45
N ALA A 203 -18.22 18.10 -7.36
CA ALA A 203 -18.62 18.00 -8.76
C ALA A 203 -19.99 17.31 -8.92
N ALA A 204 -20.25 16.25 -8.17
CA ALA A 204 -21.55 15.57 -8.17
C ALA A 204 -22.68 16.48 -7.64
N LEU A 205 -22.41 17.30 -6.62
CA LEU A 205 -23.39 18.25 -6.08
C LEU A 205 -23.67 19.43 -7.04
N VAL A 206 -22.64 19.95 -7.70
CA VAL A 206 -22.75 21.12 -8.60
C VAL A 206 -23.40 20.74 -9.93
N HIS A 207 -23.00 19.63 -10.54
CA HIS A 207 -23.49 19.22 -11.86
C HIS A 207 -24.76 18.38 -11.80
N GLY A 208 -25.02 17.71 -10.67
CA GLY A 208 -26.19 16.86 -10.49
C GLY A 208 -26.25 15.69 -11.48
N GLN A 209 -27.42 15.08 -11.56
CA GLN A 209 -27.72 14.03 -12.52
C GLN A 209 -28.20 14.63 -13.84
N VAL A 210 -27.69 14.12 -14.96
CA VAL A 210 -28.19 14.49 -16.30
C VAL A 210 -29.63 14.04 -16.48
N GLU A 211 -30.49 14.92 -17.01
CA GLU A 211 -31.91 14.62 -17.24
C GLU A 211 -32.11 13.38 -18.14
N ASN A 212 -33.10 12.56 -17.78
CA ASN A 212 -33.49 11.35 -18.52
C ASN A 212 -32.37 10.29 -18.68
N VAL A 213 -31.36 10.28 -17.81
CA VAL A 213 -30.34 9.23 -17.86
C VAL A 213 -30.93 7.88 -17.46
N VAL A 214 -30.81 6.89 -18.36
CA VAL A 214 -31.21 5.52 -18.09
C VAL A 214 -30.00 4.76 -17.54
N HIS A 215 -30.05 4.40 -16.26
CA HIS A 215 -29.04 3.53 -15.66
C HIS A 215 -29.22 2.10 -16.20
N SER A 216 -28.47 1.76 -17.24
CA SER A 216 -28.48 0.40 -17.78
C SER A 216 -27.57 -0.52 -16.97
N GLY A 217 -28.07 -1.69 -16.59
CA GLY A 217 -27.25 -2.77 -16.03
C GLY A 217 -26.28 -3.38 -17.06
N PRO A 218 -25.51 -4.42 -16.65
CA PRO A 218 -24.51 -5.06 -17.49
C PRO A 218 -25.11 -5.57 -18.80
N LYS A 219 -24.56 -5.12 -19.94
CA LYS A 219 -25.03 -5.57 -21.26
C LYS A 219 -24.47 -6.93 -21.67
N LYS A 220 -23.41 -7.40 -21.01
CA LYS A 220 -22.75 -8.69 -21.28
C LYS A 220 -22.22 -9.30 -19.98
N MET A 221 -22.26 -10.63 -19.89
CA MET A 221 -21.76 -11.39 -18.72
C MET A 221 -20.27 -11.16 -18.45
N VAL A 222 -19.46 -10.99 -19.50
CA VAL A 222 -18.03 -10.69 -19.35
C VAL A 222 -17.81 -9.43 -18.52
N TRP A 223 -18.54 -8.34 -18.83
CA TRP A 223 -18.44 -7.09 -18.07
C TRP A 223 -18.90 -7.24 -16.63
N TYR A 224 -19.95 -8.02 -16.40
CA TYR A 224 -20.42 -8.33 -15.05
C TYR A 224 -19.32 -9.01 -14.22
N PHE A 225 -18.71 -10.09 -14.73
CA PHE A 225 -17.65 -10.79 -13.99
C PHE A 225 -16.34 -10.01 -13.91
N THR A 226 -16.02 -9.18 -14.92
CA THR A 226 -14.89 -8.25 -14.85
C THR A 226 -15.07 -7.24 -13.72
N GLY A 227 -16.25 -6.61 -13.63
CA GLY A 227 -16.55 -5.69 -12.54
C GLY A 227 -16.50 -6.37 -11.16
N ALA A 228 -16.97 -7.61 -11.06
CA ALA A 228 -16.97 -8.36 -9.80
C ALA A 228 -15.55 -8.67 -9.35
N THR A 229 -14.71 -9.11 -10.28
CA THR A 229 -13.29 -9.39 -10.03
C THR A 229 -12.51 -8.13 -9.63
N ASN A 230 -12.84 -6.97 -10.22
CA ASN A 230 -12.22 -5.69 -9.83
C ASN A 230 -12.59 -5.27 -8.40
N ILE A 231 -13.85 -5.48 -7.99
CA ILE A 231 -14.27 -5.25 -6.59
C ILE A 231 -13.61 -6.27 -5.65
N LEU A 232 -13.43 -7.51 -6.07
CA LEU A 232 -12.68 -8.49 -5.27
C LEU A 232 -11.21 -8.07 -5.09
N TYR A 233 -10.57 -7.60 -6.16
CA TYR A 233 -9.17 -7.14 -6.13
C TYR A 233 -8.95 -5.95 -5.19
N THR A 234 -9.95 -5.08 -5.03
CA THR A 234 -9.96 -3.97 -4.05
C THR A 234 -9.68 -4.45 -2.62
N PHE A 235 -10.12 -5.65 -2.26
CA PHE A 235 -9.91 -6.20 -0.92
C PHE A 235 -8.72 -7.16 -0.83
N GLY A 236 -7.98 -7.42 -1.92
CA GLY A 236 -6.92 -8.44 -1.95
C GLY A 236 -5.59 -8.09 -1.22
N GLY A 237 -5.46 -6.89 -0.64
CA GLY A 237 -4.20 -6.38 -0.06
C GLY A 237 -3.69 -7.07 1.22
N HIS A 238 -4.34 -8.13 1.67
CA HIS A 238 -4.07 -8.79 2.96
C HIS A 238 -2.70 -9.50 3.03
N ALA A 239 -2.07 -9.79 1.90
CA ALA A 239 -0.74 -10.44 1.87
C ALA A 239 0.44 -9.45 1.92
N VAL A 240 0.17 -8.14 1.79
CA VAL A 240 1.19 -7.08 1.64
C VAL A 240 1.25 -6.18 2.88
N THR A 241 0.24 -6.22 3.73
CA THR A 241 0.04 -5.31 4.87
C THR A 241 0.38 -5.91 6.24
N VAL A 242 1.12 -7.04 6.25
CA VAL A 242 1.60 -7.70 7.46
C VAL A 242 3.09 -7.43 7.65
#